data_AF-A0A939AE77-F1
#
_entry.id   AF-A0A939AE77-F1
#
_cell.length_a   1.000
_cell.length_b   1.000
_cell.length_c   1.000
_cell.angle_alpha   90.00
_cell.angle_beta   90.00
_cell.angle_gamma   90.00
#
_symmetry.space_group_name_H-M   'P 1'
#
loop_
_entity.id
_entity.type
_entity.pdbx_description
1 polymer ?
#
loop_
_entity_poly.entity_id
_entity_poly.type
_entity_poly.pdbx_seq_one_letter_code
_entity_poly.pdbx_strand_id
1 'polypeptide(L)'
;MLNIPAAKHALYQGFDLEITMELTFLAGNRYLLNGVNGSGKTSLLQKILLPLLLAHPERQYIIYLEQQMRGQFLALKAHAALHEYHHPLVNESDAVEYLLYDLGHCLQRQPRPVFLIIDESVAAQPIRDYWAEHRDSSCLLEVSHGEDQDHRVWKILQFTLAKVDLAQVKAI
;
A
#
# COMPACT_ATOMS: atom_id res chain seq x y z
N MET A 1 10.16 5.14 -8.63
CA MET A 1 10.11 3.76 -9.16
C MET A 1 10.49 2.83 -8.03
N LEU A 2 9.69 1.80 -7.78
CA LEU A 2 9.99 0.75 -6.80
C LEU A 2 10.03 -0.59 -7.54
N ASN A 3 11.11 -1.35 -7.34
CA ASN A 3 11.30 -2.64 -7.98
C ASN A 3 11.40 -3.74 -6.92
N ILE A 4 10.70 -4.85 -7.15
CA ILE A 4 10.79 -6.07 -6.34
C ILE A 4 11.25 -7.18 -7.30
N PRO A 5 12.47 -7.71 -7.15
CA PRO A 5 12.99 -8.71 -8.06
C PRO A 5 12.20 -10.03 -7.96
N ALA A 6 12.25 -10.83 -9.01
CA ALA A 6 11.76 -12.21 -8.97
C ALA A 6 12.61 -13.01 -7.96
N ALA A 7 12.00 -13.47 -6.88
CA ALA A 7 12.67 -14.19 -5.81
C ALA A 7 11.67 -14.95 -4.94
N LYS A 8 12.19 -15.93 -4.19
CA LYS A 8 11.50 -16.52 -3.05
C LYS A 8 11.81 -15.71 -1.81
N HIS A 9 10.76 -15.27 -1.13
CA HIS A 9 10.84 -14.49 0.10
C HIS A 9 10.32 -15.32 1.26
N ALA A 10 11.19 -15.62 2.21
CA ALA A 10 10.79 -16.23 3.47
C ALA A 10 9.99 -15.21 4.28
N LEU A 11 8.69 -15.48 4.47
CA LEU A 11 7.79 -14.58 5.19
C LEU A 11 7.70 -14.94 6.67
N TYR A 12 7.58 -16.24 6.93
CA TYR A 12 7.49 -16.86 8.25
C TYR A 12 8.23 -18.20 8.21
N GLN A 13 8.47 -18.80 9.38
CA GLN A 13 9.08 -20.12 9.43
C GLN A 13 8.21 -21.16 8.68
N GLY A 14 8.74 -21.70 7.58
CA GLY A 14 8.07 -22.69 6.73
C GLY A 14 7.08 -22.11 5.71
N PHE A 15 7.03 -20.78 5.52
CA PHE A 15 6.17 -20.14 4.54
C PHE A 15 6.94 -19.14 3.69
N ASP A 16 6.99 -19.43 2.38
CA ASP A 16 7.63 -18.60 1.40
C ASP A 16 6.58 -18.01 0.45
N LEU A 17 6.82 -16.78 0.03
CA LEU A 17 6.14 -16.18 -1.11
C LEU A 17 7.09 -16.20 -2.29
N GLU A 18 6.66 -16.80 -3.39
CA GLU A 18 7.40 -16.78 -4.64
C GLU A 18 6.88 -15.66 -5.55
N ILE A 19 7.76 -14.72 -5.85
CA ILE A 19 7.55 -13.69 -6.87
C ILE A 19 8.22 -14.21 -8.13
N THR A 20 7.43 -14.63 -9.11
CA THR A 20 7.91 -15.31 -10.32
C THR A 20 8.50 -14.36 -11.37
N MET A 21 8.17 -13.08 -11.30
CA MET A 21 8.66 -12.04 -12.20
C MET A 21 8.91 -10.74 -11.44
N GLU A 22 9.85 -9.94 -11.93
CA GLU A 22 10.11 -8.63 -11.33
C GLU A 22 8.85 -7.76 -11.35
N LEU A 23 8.54 -7.15 -10.21
CA LEU A 23 7.43 -6.21 -10.06
C LEU A 23 7.98 -4.78 -10.09
N THR A 24 7.49 -3.96 -11.00
CA THR A 24 7.86 -2.55 -11.14
C THR A 24 6.66 -1.65 -10.87
N PHE A 25 6.76 -0.83 -9.83
CA PHE A 25 5.77 0.18 -9.46
C PHE A 25 6.24 1.58 -9.86
N LEU A 26 5.45 2.24 -10.69
CA LEU A 26 5.78 3.53 -11.30
C LEU A 26 4.68 4.55 -10.98
N ALA A 27 5.08 5.81 -10.81
CA ALA A 27 4.13 6.92 -10.84
C ALA A 27 3.34 6.90 -12.17
N GLY A 28 2.14 7.46 -12.17
CA GLY A 28 1.23 7.42 -13.31
C GLY A 28 0.43 6.13 -13.46
N ASN A 29 0.70 5.13 -12.63
CA ASN A 29 0.09 3.80 -12.74
C ASN A 29 -0.73 3.46 -11.50
N ARG A 30 -1.77 2.65 -11.73
CA ARG A 30 -2.63 2.03 -10.72
C ARG A 30 -2.47 0.51 -10.81
N TYR A 31 -2.21 -0.13 -9.68
CA TYR A 31 -1.94 -1.56 -9.57
C TYR A 31 -2.97 -2.21 -8.67
N LEU A 32 -3.46 -3.38 -9.09
CA LEU A 32 -4.36 -4.21 -8.29
C LEU A 32 -3.62 -5.47 -7.85
N LEU A 33 -3.51 -5.66 -6.55
CA LEU A 33 -3.13 -6.92 -5.95
C LEU A 33 -4.41 -7.75 -5.79
N ASN A 34 -4.60 -8.72 -6.70
CA ASN A 34 -5.76 -9.59 -6.71
C ASN A 34 -5.35 -11.05 -6.47
N GLY A 35 -6.27 -11.84 -5.92
CA GLY A 35 -6.09 -13.25 -5.65
C GLY A 35 -7.08 -13.76 -4.62
N VAL A 36 -7.20 -15.08 -4.53
CA VAL A 36 -8.07 -15.73 -3.55
C VAL A 36 -7.63 -15.47 -2.10
N ASN A 37 -8.49 -15.76 -1.14
CA ASN A 37 -8.11 -15.71 0.28
C ASN A 37 -6.98 -16.71 0.55
N GLY A 38 -5.97 -16.26 1.29
CA GLY A 38 -4.76 -17.06 1.55
C GLY A 38 -3.72 -17.04 0.42
N SER A 39 -3.93 -16.29 -0.67
CA SER A 39 -2.97 -16.21 -1.79
C SER A 39 -1.69 -15.43 -1.48
N GLY A 40 -1.61 -14.79 -0.31
CA GLY A 40 -0.44 -14.04 0.14
C GLY A 40 -0.43 -12.54 -0.17
N LYS A 41 -1.55 -11.94 -0.61
CA LYS A 41 -1.65 -10.49 -0.90
C LYS A 41 -1.19 -9.61 0.27
N THR A 42 -1.82 -9.79 1.43
CA THR A 42 -1.50 -9.06 2.65
C THR A 42 -0.07 -9.34 3.10
N SER A 43 0.43 -10.57 2.92
CA SER A 43 1.81 -10.90 3.25
C SER A 43 2.82 -10.21 2.33
N LEU A 44 2.59 -10.17 1.01
CA LEU A 44 3.39 -9.38 0.08
C LEU A 44 3.41 -7.90 0.50
N LEU A 45 2.23 -7.34 0.77
CA LEU A 45 2.06 -5.95 1.16
C LEU A 45 2.86 -5.64 2.44
N GLN A 46 2.63 -6.40 3.51
CA GLN A 46 3.15 -6.09 4.84
C GLN A 46 4.59 -6.54 5.08
N LYS A 47 5.05 -7.61 4.41
CA LYS A 47 6.39 -8.20 4.64
C LYS A 47 7.42 -7.84 3.59
N ILE A 48 6.99 -7.37 2.43
CA ILE A 48 7.91 -7.05 1.33
C ILE A 48 7.71 -5.60 0.89
N LEU A 49 6.52 -5.23 0.42
CA LEU A 49 6.30 -3.92 -0.18
C LEU A 49 6.46 -2.77 0.82
N LEU A 50 5.73 -2.80 1.94
CA LEU A 50 5.79 -1.75 2.95
C LEU A 50 7.20 -1.62 3.54
N PRO A 51 7.91 -2.69 3.95
CA PRO A 51 9.29 -2.59 4.40
C PRO A 51 10.24 -1.95 3.38
N LEU A 52 10.12 -2.30 2.09
CA LEU A 52 10.96 -1.68 1.05
C LEU A 52 10.67 -0.18 0.88
N LEU A 53 9.41 0.22 0.97
CA LEU A 53 9.02 1.61 0.90
C LEU A 53 9.47 2.41 2.14
N LEU A 54 9.38 1.81 3.32
CA LEU A 54 9.75 2.42 4.59
C LEU A 54 11.25 2.41 4.87
N ALA A 55 12.05 1.64 4.14
CA ALA A 55 13.50 1.62 4.29
C ALA A 55 14.17 2.94 3.86
N HIS A 56 13.51 3.73 3.01
CA HIS A 56 14.00 5.00 2.48
C HIS A 56 12.92 6.10 2.50
N PRO A 57 12.45 6.51 3.70
CA PRO A 57 11.35 7.46 3.85
C PRO A 57 11.69 8.87 3.34
N GLU A 58 12.97 9.17 3.14
CA GLU A 58 13.44 10.43 2.55
C GLU A 58 13.19 10.54 1.04
N ARG A 59 12.91 9.41 0.36
CA ARG A 59 12.77 9.35 -1.10
C ARG A 59 11.34 9.48 -1.61
N GLN A 60 10.36 9.26 -0.75
CA GLN A 60 8.94 9.22 -1.13
C GLN A 60 8.03 9.55 0.04
N TYR A 61 6.81 9.93 -0.28
CA TYR A 61 5.71 9.95 0.67
C TYR A 61 4.86 8.69 0.50
N ILE A 62 4.31 8.20 1.60
CA ILE A 62 3.49 6.99 1.61
C ILE A 62 2.23 7.31 2.40
N ILE A 63 1.07 7.13 1.77
CA ILE A 63 -0.21 7.02 2.48
C ILE A 63 -0.64 5.56 2.38
N TYR A 64 -0.84 4.94 3.54
CA TYR A 64 -1.29 3.56 3.65
C TYR A 64 -2.57 3.50 4.47
N LEU A 65 -3.65 3.02 3.85
CA LEU A 65 -4.94 2.83 4.51
C LEU A 65 -5.16 1.34 4.78
N GLU A 66 -5.29 0.99 6.06
CA GLU A 66 -5.66 -0.36 6.49
C GLU A 66 -7.16 -0.62 6.31
N GLN A 67 -7.55 -1.90 6.22
CA GLN A 67 -8.94 -2.31 6.12
C GLN A 67 -9.77 -1.81 7.32
N GLN A 68 -9.16 -1.81 8.50
CA GLN A 68 -9.73 -1.26 9.72
C GLN A 68 -8.85 -0.13 10.24
N MET A 69 -9.24 1.12 9.99
CA MET A 69 -8.39 2.26 10.30
C MET A 69 -8.48 2.69 11.77
N ARG A 70 -9.05 1.91 12.71
CA ARG A 70 -9.26 2.36 14.10
C ARG A 70 -8.00 2.89 14.78
N GLY A 71 -6.88 2.16 14.63
CA GLY A 71 -5.59 2.58 15.18
C GLY A 71 -5.04 3.82 14.49
N GLN A 72 -5.07 3.83 13.15
CA GLN A 72 -4.63 4.94 12.32
C GLN A 72 -5.43 6.22 12.61
N PHE A 73 -6.75 6.08 12.73
CA PHE A 73 -7.69 7.16 13.04
C PHE A 73 -7.35 7.85 14.36
N LEU A 74 -7.13 7.08 15.43
CA LEU A 74 -6.74 7.65 16.73
C LEU A 74 -5.40 8.39 16.66
N ALA A 75 -4.41 7.83 15.96
CA ALA A 75 -3.12 8.48 15.76
C ALA A 75 -3.26 9.79 14.98
N LEU A 76 -4.08 9.80 13.93
CA LEU A 76 -4.34 10.99 13.11
C LEU A 76 -5.09 12.08 13.89
N LYS A 77 -6.06 11.71 14.74
CA LYS A 77 -6.70 12.67 15.66
C LYS A 77 -5.71 13.36 16.58
N ALA A 78 -4.82 12.59 17.19
CA ALA A 78 -3.78 13.14 18.06
C ALA A 78 -2.83 14.05 17.27
N HIS A 79 -2.38 13.61 16.09
CA HIS A 79 -1.50 14.38 15.22
C HIS A 79 -2.13 15.70 14.74
N ALA A 80 -3.38 15.65 14.28
CA ALA A 80 -4.16 16.81 13.85
C ALA A 80 -4.34 17.85 14.98
N ALA A 81 -4.63 17.38 16.19
CA ALA A 81 -4.75 18.26 17.36
C ALA A 81 -3.42 18.95 17.72
N LEU A 82 -2.29 18.25 17.60
CA LEU A 82 -0.95 18.81 17.86
C LEU A 82 -0.51 19.84 16.81
N HIS A 83 -1.01 19.71 15.57
CA HIS A 83 -0.68 20.60 14.45
C HIS A 83 -1.76 21.65 14.18
N GLU A 84 -2.63 21.91 15.17
CA GLU A 84 -3.69 22.93 15.12
C GLU A 84 -4.60 22.82 13.88
N TYR A 85 -4.82 21.61 13.38
CA TYR A 85 -5.76 21.38 12.30
C TYR A 85 -7.19 21.67 12.80
N HIS A 86 -7.82 22.70 12.25
CA HIS A 86 -9.08 23.24 12.77
C HIS A 86 -10.33 22.45 12.35
N HIS A 87 -10.22 21.48 11.45
CA HIS A 87 -11.34 20.63 11.06
C HIS A 87 -11.41 19.37 11.94
N PRO A 88 -12.56 19.07 12.56
CA PRO A 88 -12.70 17.91 13.42
C PRO A 88 -12.65 16.61 12.59
N LEU A 89 -11.87 15.64 13.07
CA LEU A 89 -11.85 14.29 12.52
C LEU A 89 -12.91 13.44 13.23
N VAL A 90 -14.09 13.32 12.64
CA VAL A 90 -15.25 12.61 13.20
C VAL A 90 -15.28 11.14 12.73
N ASN A 91 -14.86 10.88 11.49
CA ASN A 91 -14.89 9.56 10.85
C ASN A 91 -13.61 9.28 10.03
N GLU A 92 -13.48 8.06 9.50
CA GLU A 92 -12.30 7.63 8.73
C GLU A 92 -12.08 8.46 7.45
N SER A 93 -13.14 8.91 6.77
CA SER A 93 -13.05 9.78 5.60
C SER A 93 -12.39 11.12 5.96
N ASP A 94 -12.79 11.75 7.06
CA ASP A 94 -12.18 13.01 7.52
C ASP A 94 -10.67 12.83 7.76
N ALA A 95 -10.28 11.66 8.29
CA ALA A 95 -8.87 11.36 8.55
C ALA A 95 -8.07 11.13 7.26
N VAL A 96 -8.69 10.57 6.22
CA VAL A 96 -8.09 10.48 4.89
C VAL A 96 -7.93 11.87 4.26
N GLU A 97 -8.94 12.75 4.38
CA GLU A 97 -8.84 14.13 3.92
C GLU A 97 -7.71 14.89 4.62
N TYR A 98 -7.56 14.68 5.93
CA TYR A 98 -6.45 15.25 6.69
C TYR A 98 -5.09 14.75 6.22
N LEU A 99 -4.95 13.45 5.95
CA LEU A 99 -3.72 12.87 5.38
C LEU A 99 -3.37 13.52 4.04
N LEU A 100 -4.36 13.73 3.17
CA LEU A 100 -4.17 14.38 1.87
C LEU A 100 -3.81 15.87 2.01
N TYR A 101 -4.44 16.57 2.96
CA TYR A 101 -4.11 17.94 3.32
C TYR A 101 -2.65 18.06 3.79
N ASP A 102 -2.23 17.22 4.74
CA ASP A 102 -0.86 17.20 5.26
C ASP A 102 0.17 16.83 4.19
N LEU A 103 -0.17 15.85 3.34
CA LEU A 103 0.65 15.48 2.18
C LEU A 103 0.85 16.67 1.24
N GLY A 104 -0.19 17.46 0.97
CA GLY A 104 -0.11 18.67 0.15
C GLY A 104 0.90 19.67 0.70
N HIS A 105 0.87 19.93 2.00
CA HIS A 105 1.86 20.80 2.68
C HIS A 105 3.28 20.25 2.59
N CYS A 106 3.43 18.94 2.79
CA CYS A 106 4.72 18.27 2.67
C CYS A 106 5.29 18.39 1.25
N LEU A 107 4.48 18.15 0.23
CA LEU A 107 4.87 18.23 -1.18
C LEU A 107 5.26 19.66 -1.60
N GLN A 108 4.58 20.68 -1.07
CA GLN A 108 4.95 22.08 -1.32
C GLN A 108 6.35 22.41 -0.78
N ARG A 109 6.70 21.86 0.39
CA ARG A 109 8.03 22.05 1.00
C ARG A 109 9.10 21.23 0.30
N GLN A 110 8.78 20.00 -0.07
CA GLN A 110 9.70 19.09 -0.71
C GLN A 110 8.99 18.14 -1.67
N PRO A 111 9.05 18.41 -2.98
CA PRO A 111 8.47 17.52 -3.99
C PRO A 111 9.12 16.14 -3.97
N ARG A 112 8.29 15.09 -3.86
CA ARG A 112 8.71 13.68 -3.88
C ARG A 112 7.62 12.81 -4.51
N PRO A 113 7.98 11.64 -5.08
CA PRO A 113 7.00 10.66 -5.51
C PRO A 113 6.09 10.23 -4.35
N VAL A 114 4.82 9.99 -4.66
CA VAL A 114 3.81 9.56 -3.68
C VAL A 114 3.39 8.11 -3.97
N PHE A 115 3.40 7.27 -2.95
CA PHE A 115 2.79 5.95 -2.97
C PHE A 115 1.50 5.98 -2.15
N LEU A 116 0.40 5.66 -2.81
CA LEU A 116 -0.92 5.55 -2.21
C LEU A 116 -1.25 4.06 -2.16
N ILE A 117 -1.50 3.53 -0.98
CA ILE A 117 -1.71 2.10 -0.75
C ILE A 117 -3.03 1.91 0.01
N ILE A 118 -3.91 1.10 -0.55
CA ILE A 118 -5.23 0.81 0.03
C ILE A 118 -5.33 -0.70 0.25
N ASP A 119 -5.37 -1.12 1.51
CA ASP A 119 -5.63 -2.50 1.89
C ASP A 119 -7.10 -2.65 2.26
N GLU A 120 -7.97 -2.71 1.25
CA GLU A 120 -9.42 -2.92 1.40
C GLU A 120 -10.15 -1.91 2.31
N SER A 121 -9.58 -0.71 2.47
CA SER A 121 -10.20 0.35 3.25
C SER A 121 -11.52 0.81 2.65
N VAL A 122 -12.54 0.97 3.49
CA VAL A 122 -13.83 1.55 3.08
C VAL A 122 -13.75 3.07 2.82
N ALA A 123 -12.72 3.73 3.35
CA ALA A 123 -12.45 5.16 3.15
C ALA A 123 -11.54 5.42 1.94
N ALA A 124 -11.52 4.52 0.96
CA ALA A 124 -10.62 4.58 -0.21
C ALA A 124 -10.91 5.71 -1.21
N GLN A 125 -12.16 6.20 -1.26
CA GLN A 125 -12.61 7.08 -2.35
C GLN A 125 -11.78 8.38 -2.47
N PRO A 126 -11.51 9.14 -1.41
CA PRO A 126 -10.71 10.36 -1.52
C PRO A 126 -9.28 10.11 -2.02
N ILE A 127 -8.68 8.95 -1.72
CA ILE A 127 -7.36 8.56 -2.25
C ILE A 127 -7.41 8.33 -3.76
N ARG A 128 -8.48 7.70 -4.26
CA ARG A 128 -8.67 7.46 -5.69
C ARG A 128 -8.85 8.76 -6.45
N ASP A 129 -9.64 9.68 -5.89
CA ASP A 129 -9.87 11.00 -6.48
C ASP A 129 -8.56 11.80 -6.52
N TYR A 130 -7.81 11.84 -5.41
CA TYR A 130 -6.50 12.47 -5.35
C TYR A 130 -5.51 11.89 -6.37
N TRP A 131 -5.44 10.56 -6.50
CA TRP A 131 -4.58 9.90 -7.49
C TRP A 131 -4.94 10.30 -8.92
N ALA A 132 -6.24 10.38 -9.24
CA ALA A 132 -6.69 10.76 -10.57
C ALA A 132 -6.23 12.18 -10.96
N GLU A 133 -6.24 13.10 -10.01
CA GLU A 133 -5.76 14.49 -10.19
C GLU A 133 -4.23 14.60 -10.23
N HIS A 134 -3.52 13.74 -9.50
CA HIS A 134 -2.06 13.81 -9.31
C HIS A 134 -1.33 12.61 -9.92
N ARG A 135 -1.86 12.10 -11.03
CA ARG A 135 -1.42 10.83 -11.63
C ARG A 135 0.08 10.80 -11.91
N ASP A 136 0.63 11.86 -12.49
CA ASP A 136 2.04 11.89 -12.93
C ASP A 136 3.06 11.82 -11.78
N SER A 137 2.68 12.20 -10.57
CA SER A 137 3.53 12.20 -9.38
C SER A 137 3.20 11.09 -8.37
N SER A 138 2.16 10.30 -8.63
CA SER A 138 1.66 9.31 -7.68
C SER A 138 1.48 7.91 -8.27
N CYS A 139 1.71 6.90 -7.44
CA CYS A 139 1.48 5.49 -7.73
C CYS A 139 0.40 4.98 -6.79
N LEU A 140 -0.67 4.39 -7.32
CA LEU A 140 -1.76 3.81 -6.53
C LEU A 140 -1.66 2.28 -6.54
N LEU A 141 -1.69 1.66 -5.37
CA LEU A 141 -1.74 0.22 -5.19
C LEU A 141 -2.96 -0.13 -4.33
N GLU A 142 -3.80 -1.02 -4.82
CA GLU A 142 -4.98 -1.47 -4.10
C GLU A 142 -4.97 -2.98 -3.93
N VAL A 143 -5.37 -3.45 -2.76
CA VAL A 143 -5.64 -4.84 -2.46
C VAL A 143 -7.15 -5.04 -2.50
N SER A 144 -7.61 -6.09 -3.17
CA SER A 144 -9.02 -6.46 -3.24
C SER A 144 -9.21 -7.97 -3.14
N HIS A 145 -10.34 -8.38 -2.58
CA HIS A 145 -10.78 -9.78 -2.44
C HIS A 145 -11.58 -10.31 -3.65
N GLY A 146 -11.80 -9.51 -4.71
CA GLY A 146 -12.67 -9.90 -5.82
C GLY A 146 -12.12 -9.61 -7.21
N GLU A 147 -12.72 -10.26 -8.22
CA GLU A 147 -12.65 -9.86 -9.62
C GLU A 147 -13.29 -8.46 -9.75
N ASP A 148 -12.49 -7.42 -9.53
CA ASP A 148 -12.93 -6.06 -9.79
C ASP A 148 -13.12 -5.93 -11.31
N GLN A 149 -14.38 -5.87 -11.75
CA GLN A 149 -14.79 -5.88 -13.16
C GLN A 149 -14.58 -4.52 -13.85
N ASP A 150 -14.06 -3.53 -13.15
CA ASP A 150 -13.75 -2.24 -13.78
C ASP A 150 -12.40 -2.33 -14.50
N HIS A 151 -12.44 -2.90 -15.70
CA HIS A 151 -11.29 -3.22 -16.57
C HIS A 151 -10.49 -2.01 -17.08
N ARG A 152 -10.75 -0.79 -16.59
CA ARG A 152 -10.33 0.39 -17.35
C ARG A 152 -8.84 0.68 -17.31
N VAL A 153 -8.09 0.45 -16.22
CA VAL A 153 -6.62 0.61 -16.22
C VAL A 153 -5.97 -0.09 -15.01
N TRP A 154 -5.91 -1.43 -14.97
CA TRP A 154 -5.21 -2.13 -13.89
C TRP A 154 -4.03 -2.94 -14.42
N LYS A 155 -2.87 -2.77 -13.78
CA LYS A 155 -1.83 -3.80 -13.80
C LYS A 155 -2.14 -4.79 -12.69
N ILE A 156 -2.71 -5.94 -13.08
CA ILE A 156 -3.10 -7.00 -12.15
C ILE A 156 -1.88 -7.82 -11.79
N LEU A 157 -1.62 -7.97 -10.49
CA LEU A 157 -0.57 -8.82 -9.96
C LEU A 157 -1.20 -10.00 -9.23
N GLN A 158 -0.89 -11.22 -9.68
CA GLN A 158 -1.34 -12.46 -9.06
C GLN A 158 -0.21 -13.07 -8.22
N PHE A 159 -0.58 -13.55 -7.04
CA PHE A 159 0.35 -14.13 -6.07
C PHE A 159 -0.16 -15.46 -5.55
N THR A 160 0.78 -16.35 -5.23
CA THR A 160 0.49 -17.65 -4.62
C THR A 160 1.45 -17.86 -3.46
N LEU A 161 0.91 -18.05 -2.26
CA LEU A 161 1.67 -18.48 -1.10
C LEU A 161 1.86 -19.99 -1.16
N ALA A 162 3.11 -20.47 -1.05
CA ALA A 162 3.41 -21.90 -0.99
C ALA A 162 3.90 -22.26 0.42
N LYS A 163 3.30 -23.31 1.01
CA LYS A 163 3.84 -23.91 2.23
C LYS A 163 5.09 -24.70 1.87
N VAL A 164 6.21 -24.36 2.49
CA VAL A 164 7.45 -25.12 2.30
C VAL A 164 7.40 -26.34 3.21
N ASP A 165 7.58 -27.53 2.64
CA ASP A 165 7.74 -28.73 3.43
C ASP A 165 9.08 -28.67 4.19
N LEU A 166 9.00 -28.38 5.50
CA LEU A 166 10.17 -28.28 6.38
C LEU A 166 10.97 -29.60 6.44
N ALA A 167 10.41 -30.72 5.99
CA ALA A 167 11.15 -31.98 5.86
C ALA A 167 12.21 -31.95 4.75
N GLN A 168 12.09 -31.06 3.76
CA GLN A 168 13.07 -30.90 2.68
C GLN A 168 14.15 -29.86 2.99
N VAL A 169 14.03 -29.08 4.06
CA VAL A 169 15.05 -28.10 4.52
C VAL A 169 15.99 -28.76 5.54
N LYS A 170 16.51 -29.95 5.22
CA LYS A 170 17.63 -30.56 5.94
C LYS A 170 18.92 -30.39 5.14
N ALA A 171 19.87 -29.73 5.81
CA ALA A 171 21.31 -29.66 5.53
C ALA A 171 21.77 -28.75 4.37
N ILE A 172 22.13 -27.52 4.73
CA ILE A 172 23.40 -26.90 4.29
C ILE A 172 24.08 -26.36 5.54
#